data_AF-K5VFH2-F1
#
_entry.id   AF-K5VFH2-F1
#
_cell.length_a   1.000
_cell.length_b   1.000
_cell.length_c   1.000
_cell.angle_alpha   90.00
_cell.angle_beta   90.00
_cell.angle_gamma   90.00
#
_symmetry.space_group_name_H-M   'P 1'
#
loop_
_entity.id
_entity.type
_entity.pdbx_description
1 polymer ?
#
loop_
_entity_poly.entity_id
_entity_poly.type
_entity_poly.pdbx_seq_one_letter_code
_entity_poly.pdbx_strand_id
1 'polypeptide(L)'
;IRSVQPEDTVPLRHAVLWPDKPVSYVLLPEDSAGYHLGAFLDEAEPATAVISLFIESLPLSEPILGPRTAPRTARFRKFACHPSHQGRGIGTALLVSTYQAARDLGCAKQGMQRFGDTFFKGPIEYIRMKAEL
;
A
#
# COMPACT_ATOMS: atom_id res chain seq x y z
N ILE A 1 -12.01 9.88 0.72
CA ILE A 1 -10.77 9.19 0.26
C ILE A 1 -10.52 9.65 -1.17
N ARG A 2 -9.31 10.06 -1.51
CA ARG A 2 -8.98 10.59 -2.84
C ARG A 2 -7.55 10.26 -3.24
N SER A 3 -7.26 10.38 -4.54
CA SER A 3 -5.89 10.33 -5.07
C SER A 3 -5.08 11.50 -4.53
N VAL A 4 -3.81 11.26 -4.24
CA VAL A 4 -2.85 12.26 -3.77
C VAL A 4 -1.54 12.10 -4.53
N GLN A 5 -0.69 13.12 -4.51
CA GLN A 5 0.66 13.00 -5.07
C GLN A 5 1.54 12.16 -4.14
N PRO A 6 2.59 11.49 -4.66
CA PRO A 6 3.51 10.72 -3.81
C PRO A 6 4.12 11.58 -2.69
N GLU A 7 4.46 12.84 -2.98
CA GLU A 7 5.06 13.78 -2.04
C GLU A 7 4.14 14.07 -0.85
N ASP A 8 2.83 14.16 -1.07
CA ASP A 8 1.82 14.41 -0.04
C ASP A 8 1.77 13.30 1.01
N THR A 9 2.21 12.09 0.65
CA THR A 9 2.23 10.95 1.56
C THR A 9 3.45 10.94 2.48
N VAL A 10 4.54 11.61 2.08
CA VAL A 10 5.86 11.53 2.74
C VAL A 10 5.81 11.97 4.21
N PRO A 11 5.19 13.12 4.57
CA PRO A 11 5.14 13.56 5.96
C PRO A 11 4.48 12.54 6.88
N LEU A 12 3.34 11.97 6.47
CA LEU A 12 2.63 10.99 7.29
C LEU A 12 3.36 9.64 7.33
N ARG A 13 3.91 9.17 6.21
CA ARG A 13 4.73 7.95 6.20
C ARG A 13 5.88 8.07 7.20
N HIS A 14 6.54 9.22 7.24
CA HIS A 14 7.70 9.46 8.11
C HIS A 14 7.28 9.48 9.57
N ALA A 15 6.31 10.32 9.92
CA ALA A 15 5.83 10.48 11.29
C ALA A 15 5.30 9.15 11.89
N VAL A 16 4.70 8.28 11.08
CA VAL A 16 4.07 7.05 11.57
C VAL A 16 4.97 5.83 11.50
N LEU A 17 5.69 5.64 10.39
CA LEU A 17 6.42 4.39 10.15
C LEU A 17 7.84 4.41 10.70
N TRP A 18 8.54 5.55 10.59
CA TRP A 18 9.94 5.69 11.02
C TRP A 18 10.26 7.14 11.46
N PRO A 19 9.64 7.65 12.54
CA PRO A 19 9.82 9.03 12.98
C PRO A 19 11.28 9.36 13.35
N ASP A 20 12.01 8.36 13.87
CA ASP A 20 13.42 8.52 14.30
C ASP A 20 14.45 8.29 13.19
N LYS A 21 14.02 8.13 11.93
CA LYS A 21 14.91 7.93 10.77
C LYS A 21 14.91 9.16 9.87
N PRO A 22 15.90 9.32 8.97
CA PRO A 22 15.82 10.33 7.93
C PRO A 22 14.62 10.09 7.00
N VAL A 23 14.05 11.16 6.43
CA VAL A 23 12.92 11.11 5.48
C VAL A 23 13.20 10.16 4.29
N SER A 24 14.46 9.99 3.88
CA SER A 24 14.83 9.06 2.82
C SER A 24 14.40 7.60 3.07
N TYR A 25 14.16 7.17 4.31
CA TYR A 25 13.65 5.83 4.64
C TYR A 25 12.20 5.59 4.18
N VAL A 26 11.41 6.65 4.01
CA VAL A 26 10.02 6.53 3.56
C VAL A 26 9.84 6.66 2.06
N LEU A 27 10.82 7.24 1.37
CA LEU A 27 10.82 7.40 -0.09
C LEU A 27 11.00 6.05 -0.76
N LEU A 28 10.27 5.81 -1.84
CA LEU A 28 10.41 4.63 -2.68
C LEU A 28 10.92 5.05 -4.07
N PRO A 29 11.89 4.32 -4.65
CA PRO A 29 12.31 4.58 -6.03
C PRO A 29 11.15 4.52 -7.02
N GLU A 30 10.16 3.67 -6.76
CA GLU A 30 8.97 3.52 -7.60
C GLU A 30 7.83 4.50 -7.29
N ASP A 31 7.94 5.44 -6.33
CA ASP A 31 6.83 6.33 -5.92
C ASP A 31 6.19 7.05 -7.12
N SER A 32 6.96 7.52 -8.10
CA SER A 32 6.40 8.20 -9.29
C SER A 32 5.53 7.31 -10.19
N ALA A 33 5.65 5.98 -10.08
CA ALA A 33 4.85 5.00 -10.81
C ALA A 33 3.69 4.44 -9.96
N GLY A 34 3.57 4.86 -8.70
CA GLY A 34 2.57 4.41 -7.76
C GLY A 34 1.24 5.14 -7.89
N TYR A 35 0.18 4.46 -7.44
CA TYR A 35 -1.12 5.07 -7.17
C TYR A 35 -1.21 5.33 -5.67
N HIS A 36 -1.40 6.58 -5.27
CA HIS A 36 -1.42 6.96 -3.86
C HIS A 36 -2.80 7.44 -3.46
N LEU A 37 -3.29 6.94 -2.33
CA LEU A 37 -4.59 7.32 -1.79
C LEU A 37 -4.43 7.89 -0.38
N GLY A 38 -5.14 8.99 -0.14
CA GLY A 38 -5.26 9.63 1.16
C GLY A 38 -6.70 9.57 1.70
N ALA A 39 -6.82 9.31 3.00
CA ALA A 39 -8.04 9.50 3.77
C ALA A 39 -7.95 10.83 4.53
N PHE A 40 -9.01 11.62 4.46
CA PHE A 40 -9.07 12.98 4.99
C PHE A 40 -10.31 13.08 5.90
N LEU A 41 -10.17 13.73 7.03
CA LEU A 41 -11.30 14.10 7.89
C LEU A 41 -11.89 15.46 7.49
N ASP A 42 -11.06 16.33 6.93
CA ASP A 42 -11.40 17.63 6.33
C ASP A 42 -10.61 17.79 5.02
N GLU A 43 -11.19 18.43 4.01
CA GLU A 43 -10.54 18.63 2.70
C GLU A 43 -9.36 19.61 2.74
N ALA A 44 -9.36 20.53 3.70
CA ALA A 44 -8.31 21.53 3.90
C ALA A 44 -7.10 21.02 4.70
N GLU A 45 -7.25 19.86 5.36
CA GLU A 45 -6.22 19.27 6.23
C GLU A 45 -5.38 18.23 5.49
N PRO A 46 -4.16 17.91 5.97
CA PRO A 46 -3.38 16.81 5.44
C PRO A 46 -4.08 15.47 5.67
N ALA A 47 -3.70 14.47 4.88
CA ALA A 47 -4.27 13.14 4.98
C ALA A 47 -4.06 12.56 6.38
N THR A 48 -5.12 12.03 6.98
CA THR A 48 -5.11 11.30 8.25
C THR A 48 -4.57 9.88 8.09
N ALA A 49 -4.75 9.28 6.92
CA ALA A 49 -4.16 8.00 6.55
C ALA A 49 -3.74 8.01 5.07
N VAL A 50 -2.67 7.30 4.74
CA VAL A 50 -2.17 7.16 3.37
C VAL A 50 -1.82 5.70 3.06
N ILE A 51 -1.92 5.33 1.79
CA ILE A 51 -1.51 4.03 1.27
C ILE A 51 -1.05 4.19 -0.18
N SER A 52 -0.12 3.36 -0.60
CA SER A 52 0.39 3.33 -1.97
C SER A 52 0.17 1.98 -2.60
N LEU A 53 -0.19 1.97 -3.88
CA LEU A 53 -0.49 0.81 -4.69
C LEU A 53 0.43 0.80 -5.91
N PHE A 54 1.12 -0.32 -6.13
CA PHE A 54 1.99 -0.53 -7.27
C PHE A 54 1.49 -1.74 -8.07
N ILE A 55 1.48 -1.62 -9.40
CA ILE A 55 1.04 -2.68 -10.30
C ILE A 55 2.25 -3.40 -10.86
N GLU A 56 2.32 -4.71 -10.66
CA GLU A 56 3.46 -5.55 -11.02
C GLU A 56 2.98 -6.79 -11.78
N SER A 57 3.73 -7.19 -12.81
CA SER A 57 3.52 -8.48 -13.49
C SER A 57 4.24 -9.56 -12.73
N LEU A 58 3.55 -10.63 -12.33
CA LEU A 58 4.24 -11.81 -11.82
C LEU A 58 4.89 -12.59 -12.97
N PRO A 59 6.13 -13.07 -12.81
CA PRO A 59 6.67 -14.06 -13.72
C PRO A 59 5.79 -15.31 -13.63
N LEU A 60 5.27 -15.76 -14.78
CA LEU A 60 4.57 -17.04 -14.88
C LEU A 60 5.57 -18.13 -14.48
N SER A 61 5.26 -18.89 -13.44
CA SER A 61 6.10 -19.98 -12.94
C SER A 61 6.18 -21.19 -13.89
N GLU A 62 5.38 -21.20 -14.95
CA GLU A 62 5.37 -22.23 -15.99
C GLU A 62 5.16 -21.56 -17.37
N PRO A 63 5.88 -21.98 -18.43
CA PRO A 63 5.62 -21.52 -19.78
C PRO A 63 4.26 -22.08 -20.24
N ILE A 64 3.21 -21.28 -20.15
CA ILE A 64 1.89 -21.66 -20.69
C ILE A 64 1.91 -21.42 -22.21
N LEU A 65 1.70 -22.50 -22.97
CA LEU A 65 1.51 -22.47 -24.43
C LEU A 65 0.22 -21.69 -24.75
N GLY A 66 0.33 -20.40 -25.12
CA GLY A 66 -0.79 -19.60 -25.65
C GLY A 66 -0.67 -18.09 -25.38
N PRO A 67 -1.39 -17.24 -26.14
CA PRO A 67 -1.36 -15.80 -25.95
C PRO A 67 -2.22 -15.40 -24.74
N ARG A 68 -1.65 -15.48 -23.53
CA ARG A 68 -2.23 -14.85 -22.33
C ARG A 68 -1.21 -13.92 -21.70
N THR A 69 -1.58 -12.64 -21.59
CA THR A 69 -0.84 -11.65 -20.80
C THR A 69 -0.69 -12.14 -19.37
N ALA A 70 0.53 -12.05 -18.81
CA ALA A 70 0.80 -12.40 -17.42
C ALA A 70 -0.18 -11.68 -16.48
N PRO A 71 -0.65 -12.33 -15.40
CA PRO A 71 -1.58 -11.71 -14.45
C PRO A 71 -0.94 -10.47 -13.82
N ARG A 72 -1.67 -9.35 -13.83
CA ARG A 72 -1.29 -8.13 -13.11
C ARG A 72 -1.63 -8.30 -11.63
N THR A 73 -0.66 -7.96 -10.78
CA THR A 73 -0.79 -8.01 -9.34
C THR A 73 -0.63 -6.63 -8.75
N ALA A 74 -1.34 -6.40 -7.64
CA ALA A 74 -1.34 -5.17 -6.90
C ALA A 74 -0.55 -5.35 -5.60
N ARG A 75 0.51 -4.56 -5.41
CA ARG A 75 1.30 -4.53 -4.19
C ARG A 75 1.02 -3.26 -3.41
N PHE A 76 0.45 -3.39 -2.22
CA PHE A 76 0.25 -2.26 -1.32
C PHE A 76 1.51 -2.01 -0.49
N ARG A 77 1.90 -0.74 -0.34
CA ARG A 77 3.03 -0.32 0.49
C ARG A 77 2.70 0.95 1.26
N LYS A 78 3.50 1.17 2.31
CA LYS A 78 3.53 2.42 3.10
C LYS A 78 2.15 2.83 3.63
N PHE A 79 1.36 1.84 4.07
CA PHE A 79 0.09 2.08 4.72
C PHE A 79 0.33 2.68 6.12
N ALA A 80 -0.12 3.90 6.33
CA ALA A 80 0.06 4.64 7.57
C ALA A 80 -1.24 5.35 7.95
N CYS A 81 -1.61 5.30 9.22
CA CYS A 81 -2.72 6.06 9.78
C CYS A 81 -2.22 6.77 11.04
N HIS A 82 -2.51 8.06 11.16
CA HIS A 82 -2.04 8.84 12.30
C HIS A 82 -2.54 8.23 13.63
N PRO A 83 -1.69 8.03 14.65
CA PRO A 83 -2.04 7.30 15.87
C PRO A 83 -3.30 7.81 16.59
N SER A 84 -3.49 9.13 16.66
CA SER A 84 -4.68 9.74 17.30
C SER A 84 -6.00 9.45 16.58
N HIS A 85 -5.95 8.88 15.37
CA HIS A 85 -7.11 8.58 14.53
C HIS A 85 -7.26 7.07 14.24
N GLN A 86 -6.41 6.22 14.82
CA GLN A 86 -6.53 4.77 14.71
C GLN A 86 -7.72 4.22 15.52
N GLY A 87 -8.14 2.99 15.23
CA GLY A 87 -9.30 2.35 15.90
C GLY A 87 -10.67 2.89 15.45
N ARG A 88 -10.71 3.83 14.50
CA ARG A 88 -11.95 4.50 14.03
C ARG A 88 -12.43 4.05 12.65
N GLY A 89 -11.87 2.96 12.11
CA GLY A 89 -12.23 2.43 10.78
C GLY A 89 -11.67 3.20 9.57
N ILE A 90 -10.94 4.31 9.77
CA ILE A 90 -10.35 5.13 8.68
C ILE A 90 -9.43 4.29 7.79
N GLY A 91 -8.50 3.53 8.41
CA GLY A 91 -7.59 2.67 7.68
C GLY A 91 -8.32 1.57 6.90
N THR A 92 -9.37 0.99 7.48
CA THR A 92 -10.23 -0.01 6.81
C THR A 92 -10.90 0.58 5.58
N ALA A 93 -11.49 1.77 5.70
CA ALA A 93 -12.13 2.46 4.58
C ALA A 93 -11.11 2.75 3.47
N LEU A 94 -9.91 3.24 3.84
CA LEU A 94 -8.83 3.49 2.90
C LEU A 94 -8.39 2.22 2.16
N LEU A 95 -8.24 1.12 2.88
CA LEU A 95 -7.87 -0.17 2.30
C LEU A 95 -8.95 -0.69 1.33
N VAL A 96 -10.23 -0.54 1.68
CA VAL A 96 -11.36 -0.88 0.79
C VAL A 96 -11.31 -0.08 -0.51
N SER A 97 -11.12 1.24 -0.45
CA SER A 97 -10.96 2.07 -1.65
C SER A 97 -9.74 1.67 -2.48
N THR A 98 -8.65 1.26 -1.84
CA THR A 98 -7.42 0.80 -2.52
C THR A 98 -7.66 -0.52 -3.25
N TYR A 99 -8.42 -1.44 -2.66
CA TYR A 99 -8.84 -2.66 -3.36
C TYR A 99 -9.71 -2.36 -4.58
N GLN A 100 -10.59 -1.37 -4.48
CA GLN A 100 -11.40 -0.95 -5.63
C GLN A 100 -10.50 -0.39 -6.74
N ALA A 101 -9.57 0.50 -6.40
CA ALA A 101 -8.60 1.02 -7.37
C ALA A 101 -7.78 -0.09 -8.04
N ALA A 102 -7.32 -1.09 -7.28
CA ALA A 102 -6.61 -2.24 -7.83
C ALA A 102 -7.47 -3.04 -8.82
N ARG A 103 -8.76 -3.23 -8.53
CA ARG A 103 -9.71 -3.91 -9.42
C ARG A 103 -9.95 -3.14 -10.71
N ASP A 104 -10.11 -1.82 -10.61
CA ASP A 104 -10.31 -0.93 -11.75
C ASP A 104 -9.06 -0.94 -12.66
N LEU A 105 -7.88 -1.16 -12.08
CA LEU A 105 -6.61 -1.37 -12.79
C LEU A 105 -6.43 -2.81 -13.32
N GLY A 106 -7.43 -3.67 -13.17
CA GLY A 106 -7.43 -5.04 -13.70
C GLY A 106 -6.66 -6.05 -12.85
N CYS A 107 -6.43 -5.79 -11.56
CA CYS A 107 -5.90 -6.76 -10.61
C CYS A 107 -7.04 -7.51 -9.91
N ALA A 108 -6.97 -8.85 -9.87
CA ALA A 108 -7.97 -9.67 -9.19
C ALA A 108 -7.84 -9.54 -7.66
N LYS A 109 -8.97 -9.52 -6.93
CA LYS A 109 -9.03 -9.46 -5.46
C LYS A 109 -9.08 -10.87 -4.88
N GLN A 110 -8.26 -11.15 -3.88
CA GLN A 110 -8.51 -12.17 -2.86
C GLN A 110 -8.08 -11.64 -1.48
N GLY A 111 -8.51 -12.27 -0.39
CA GLY A 111 -8.29 -11.77 0.97
C GLY A 111 -6.81 -11.81 1.40
N MET A 112 -6.36 -10.83 2.18
CA MET A 112 -5.03 -10.85 2.81
C MET A 112 -4.92 -12.02 3.80
N GLN A 113 -4.11 -13.01 3.46
CA GLN A 113 -3.63 -14.09 4.31
C GLN A 113 -2.18 -13.81 4.73
N ARG A 114 -1.81 -14.16 5.96
CA ARG A 114 -0.40 -14.14 6.37
C ARG A 114 0.36 -15.20 5.59
N PHE A 115 1.60 -14.92 5.18
CA PHE A 115 2.43 -15.91 4.50
C PHE A 115 3.91 -15.77 4.79
N GLY A 116 4.59 -16.90 4.91
CA GLY A 116 5.99 -16.93 5.30
C GLY A 116 6.20 -16.46 6.74
N ASP A 117 7.47 -16.42 7.13
CA ASP A 117 7.85 -16.08 8.50
C ASP A 117 7.75 -14.58 8.75
N THR A 118 7.45 -14.25 10.01
CA THR A 118 7.62 -12.92 10.55
C THR A 118 9.09 -12.51 10.45
N PHE A 119 9.36 -11.26 10.10
CA PHE A 119 10.73 -10.76 9.92
C PHE A 119 10.90 -9.41 10.60
N PHE A 120 12.12 -9.08 11.03
CA PHE A 120 12.39 -7.85 11.77
C PHE A 120 13.05 -6.81 10.87
N LYS A 121 12.70 -5.53 11.06
CA LYS A 121 13.52 -4.40 10.60
C LYS A 121 13.90 -3.57 11.81
N GLY A 122 15.12 -3.78 12.31
CA GLY A 122 15.53 -3.25 13.60
C GLY A 122 14.72 -3.89 14.73
N PRO A 123 14.17 -3.12 15.69
CA PRO A 123 13.36 -3.66 16.78
C PRO A 123 11.90 -3.96 16.38
N ILE A 124 11.50 -3.63 15.15
CA ILE A 124 10.10 -3.72 14.72
C ILE A 124 9.86 -5.04 14.00
N GLU A 125 8.86 -5.77 14.47
CA GLU A 125 8.38 -7.02 13.90
C GLU A 125 7.43 -6.75 12.71
N TYR A 126 7.67 -7.41 11.57
CA TYR A 126 6.87 -7.30 10.35
C TYR A 126 6.28 -8.65 9.98
N ILE A 127 4.96 -8.68 9.74
CA ILE A 127 4.27 -9.85 9.22
C ILE A 127 4.07 -9.67 7.71
N ARG A 128 4.43 -10.69 6.95
CA ARG A 128 4.15 -10.75 5.51
C ARG A 128 2.70 -11.16 5.30
N MET A 129 1.98 -10.42 4.48
CA MET A 129 0.61 -10.75 4.08
C MET A 129 0.51 -10.77 2.55
N LYS A 130 -0.07 -11.84 2.00
CA LYS A 130 -0.38 -12.03 0.57
C LYS A 130 -1.87 -12.23 0.45
N ALA A 131 -2.44 -11.86 -0.67
CA ALA A 131 -3.69 -12.47 -1.10
C ALA A 131 -3.34 -13.54 -2.13
N GLU A 132 -3.74 -14.80 -1.91
CA GLU A 132 -3.56 -15.86 -2.90
C GLU A 132 -4.58 -15.75 -4.03
N LEU A 133 -4.24 -16.31 -5.20
CA LEU A 133 -5.04 -16.24 -6.42
C LEU A 133 -6.19 -17.25 -6.46
#